data_AF-A0A3C1KLD7-F1
#
_entry.id   AF-A0A3C1KLD7-F1
#
_cell.length_a   1.000
_cell.length_b   1.000
_cell.length_c   1.000
_cell.angle_alpha   90.00
_cell.angle_beta   90.00
_cell.angle_gamma   90.00
#
_symmetry.space_group_name_H-M   'P 1'
#
loop_
_entity.id
_entity.type
_entity.pdbx_description
1 polymer ?
#
loop_
_entity_poly.entity_id
_entity_poly.type
_entity_poly.pdbx_seq_one_letter_code
_entity_poly.pdbx_strand_id
1 'polypeptide(L)'
;MGTGKLKGIDDGSPLIVDGNTGQVILYPSPSIRLEFERLQRAEQALKGELASLRDEPATTTDGERVRLMANTGLLADISPGLANGAEGIGLYRTEMPFMISETFPSEEEQLNIYRQVLDAYRGRPVYMRILDIGGDKPLPYFPIHEENPALGWRGIRFCLDNSSLLMTQVRAMLRAAEGGADLHILLPMISNSGEIAAFGGVLNDALQQLRDEGVDVHRPKVGIMVEVPAAISLLPAWANRLDFISIGSNDLSQYL
;
A
#
# COMPACT_ATOMS: atom_id res chain seq x y z
N MET A 1 15.81 10.28 1.34
CA MET A 1 15.51 11.74 1.34
C MET A 1 15.50 12.22 2.78
N GLY A 2 16.01 13.41 3.09
CA GLY A 2 15.90 14.02 4.43
C GLY A 2 17.17 14.62 5.02
N THR A 3 18.36 14.27 4.51
CA THR A 3 19.64 14.77 5.04
C THR A 3 20.20 15.99 4.28
N GLY A 4 19.60 16.36 3.15
CA GLY A 4 20.17 17.35 2.23
C GLY A 4 21.56 16.93 1.72
N LYS A 5 22.42 17.91 1.41
CA LYS A 5 23.83 17.66 1.07
C LYS A 5 24.64 17.49 2.34
N LEU A 6 25.09 16.26 2.61
CA LEU A 6 26.03 15.97 3.68
C LEU A 6 27.43 16.43 3.25
N LYS A 7 28.06 17.30 4.04
CA LYS A 7 29.44 17.79 3.80
C LYS A 7 30.41 16.99 4.67
N GLY A 8 31.63 16.75 4.16
CA GLY A 8 32.70 16.11 4.93
C GLY A 8 32.58 14.58 5.06
N ILE A 9 31.89 13.94 4.11
CA ILE A 9 31.85 12.49 3.97
C ILE A 9 32.68 12.12 2.75
N ASP A 10 33.82 11.47 3.00
CA ASP A 10 34.63 10.86 1.95
C ASP A 10 34.29 9.37 1.84
N ASP A 11 34.49 8.77 0.67
CA ASP A 11 34.31 7.33 0.47
C ASP A 11 35.15 6.53 1.48
N GLY A 12 34.50 5.59 2.17
CA GLY A 12 35.13 4.78 3.22
C GLY A 12 35.18 5.44 4.61
N SER A 13 34.65 6.66 4.78
CA SER A 13 34.53 7.30 6.09
C SER A 13 33.69 6.43 7.05
N PRO A 14 34.22 6.05 8.23
CA PRO A 14 33.41 5.34 9.21
C PRO A 14 32.34 6.29 9.74
N LEU A 15 31.10 5.82 9.77
CA LEU A 15 29.95 6.58 10.26
C LEU A 15 28.97 5.70 11.02
N ILE A 16 28.16 6.34 11.86
CA ILE A 16 26.99 5.73 12.51
C ILE A 16 25.75 6.51 12.05
N VAL A 17 24.69 5.80 11.69
CA VAL A 17 23.38 6.36 11.41
C VAL A 17 22.46 5.99 12.58
N ASP A 18 22.11 6.98 13.39
CA ASP A 18 21.14 6.81 14.47
C ASP A 18 19.74 7.17 13.96
N GLY A 19 18.97 6.14 13.61
CA GLY A 19 17.59 6.30 13.15
C GLY A 19 16.61 6.77 14.24
N ASN A 20 16.95 6.61 15.52
CA ASN A 20 16.08 7.00 16.62
C ASN A 20 16.12 8.51 16.87
N THR A 21 17.31 9.11 16.75
CA THR A 21 17.50 10.57 16.94
C THR A 21 17.62 11.33 15.62
N GLY A 22 17.71 10.62 14.49
CA GLY A 22 17.88 11.21 13.16
C GLY A 22 19.28 11.79 12.93
N GLN A 23 20.32 11.27 13.59
CA GLN A 23 21.68 11.80 13.54
C GLN A 23 22.62 10.94 12.70
N VAL A 24 23.61 11.59 12.07
CA VAL A 24 24.75 10.93 11.41
C VAL A 24 26.02 11.36 12.11
N ILE A 25 26.76 10.41 12.66
CA ILE A 25 28.01 10.67 13.38
C ILE A 25 29.17 10.20 12.51
N LEU A 26 29.96 11.15 12.02
CA LEU A 26 31.15 10.88 11.22
C LEU A 26 32.36 10.67 12.12
N TYR A 27 33.25 9.76 11.71
CA TYR A 27 34.47 9.44 12.44
C TYR A 27 34.23 9.19 13.94
N PRO A 28 33.29 8.30 14.32
CA PRO A 28 32.92 8.11 15.71
C PRO A 28 34.14 7.61 16.50
N SER A 29 34.38 8.25 17.65
CA SER A 29 35.41 7.83 18.58
C SER A 29 35.16 6.40 19.09
N PRO A 30 36.18 5.69 19.59
CA PRO A 30 35.99 4.34 20.13
C PRO A 30 34.91 4.25 21.22
N SER A 31 34.79 5.27 22.07
CA SER A 31 33.75 5.32 23.12
C SER A 31 32.34 5.42 22.54
N ILE A 32 32.15 6.24 21.50
CA ILE A 32 30.87 6.37 20.80
C ILE A 32 30.50 5.06 20.11
N ARG A 33 31.47 4.40 19.43
CA ARG A 33 31.22 3.10 18.80
C ARG A 33 30.75 2.05 19.79
N LEU A 34 31.44 1.92 20.93
CA LEU A 34 31.09 0.97 21.98
C LEU A 34 29.68 1.21 22.54
N GLU A 35 29.28 2.47 22.70
CA GLU A 35 27.93 2.79 23.18
C GLU A 35 26.86 2.43 22.15
N PHE A 36 27.08 2.72 20.85
CA PHE A 36 26.14 2.32 19.80
C PHE A 36 26.06 0.80 19.61
N GLU A 37 27.17 0.07 19.77
CA GLU A 37 27.16 -1.39 19.81
C GLU A 37 26.35 -1.92 21.01
N ARG A 38 26.42 -1.25 22.16
CA ARG A 38 25.59 -1.58 23.33
C ARG A 38 24.12 -1.34 23.04
N LEU A 39 23.76 -0.20 22.44
CA LEU A 39 22.39 0.12 22.05
C LEU A 39 21.84 -0.88 21.03
N GLN A 40 22.63 -1.24 20.01
CA GLN A 40 22.25 -2.25 19.02
C GLN A 40 21.98 -3.62 19.66
N ARG A 41 22.81 -4.04 20.61
CA ARG A 41 22.58 -5.29 21.37
C ARG A 41 21.30 -5.23 22.20
N ALA A 42 21.02 -4.09 22.85
CA ALA A 42 19.80 -3.90 23.62
C ALA A 42 18.55 -3.93 22.72
N GLU A 43 18.62 -3.29 21.55
CA GLU A 43 17.55 -3.35 20.55
C GLU A 43 17.31 -4.79 20.04
N GLN A 44 18.38 -5.55 19.80
CA GLN A 44 18.27 -6.94 19.38
C GLN A 44 17.66 -7.83 20.46
N ALA A 45 18.00 -7.60 21.73
CA ALA A 45 17.38 -8.29 22.86
C ALA A 45 15.88 -7.96 22.96
N LEU A 46 15.52 -6.68 22.87
CA LEU A 46 14.13 -6.23 22.86
C LEU A 46 13.33 -6.85 21.70
N LYS A 47 13.89 -6.91 20.49
CA LYS A 47 13.28 -7.61 19.35
C LYS A 47 13.02 -9.09 19.67
N GLY A 48 13.93 -9.74 20.38
CA GLY A 48 13.76 -11.11 20.85
C GLY A 48 12.61 -11.25 21.85
N GLU A 49 12.47 -10.32 22.78
CA GLU A 49 11.35 -10.29 23.74
C GLU A 49 10.01 -10.06 23.02
N LEU A 50 9.95 -9.09 22.12
CA LEU A 50 8.75 -8.77 21.34
C LEU A 50 8.33 -9.89 20.39
N ALA A 51 9.26 -10.76 19.95
CA ALA A 51 8.92 -11.91 19.11
C ALA A 51 7.94 -12.87 19.80
N SER A 52 7.88 -12.89 21.14
CA SER A 52 6.88 -13.66 21.88
C SER A 52 5.45 -13.15 21.69
N LEU A 53 5.27 -11.86 21.34
CA LEU A 53 3.96 -11.25 21.09
C LEU A 53 3.41 -11.54 19.69
N ARG A 54 4.22 -12.14 18.81
CA ARG A 54 3.89 -12.34 17.40
C ARG A 54 2.53 -12.99 17.17
N ASP A 55 2.23 -14.05 17.93
CA ASP A 55 1.01 -14.85 17.75
C ASP A 55 -0.10 -14.46 18.74
N GLU A 56 0.15 -13.45 19.59
CA GLU A 56 -0.82 -12.92 20.54
C GLU A 56 -1.80 -11.95 19.84
N PRO A 57 -3.11 -12.00 20.16
CA PRO A 57 -4.07 -11.09 19.56
C PRO A 57 -3.88 -9.67 20.07
N ALA A 58 -3.94 -8.68 19.18
CA ALA A 58 -3.90 -7.27 19.55
C ALA A 58 -5.21 -6.85 20.23
N THR A 59 -5.23 -6.93 21.56
CA THR A 59 -6.38 -6.61 22.41
C THR A 59 -5.98 -5.56 23.42
N THR A 60 -6.79 -4.51 23.56
CA THR A 60 -6.59 -3.45 24.55
C THR A 60 -6.86 -3.97 25.97
N THR A 61 -6.48 -3.17 26.97
CA THR A 61 -6.66 -3.56 28.40
C THR A 61 -8.13 -3.61 28.84
N ASP A 62 -9.03 -2.99 28.08
CA ASP A 62 -10.49 -3.05 28.24
C ASP A 62 -11.18 -4.09 27.33
N GLY A 63 -10.40 -4.89 26.57
CA GLY A 63 -10.90 -6.04 25.83
C GLY A 63 -11.27 -5.79 24.37
N GLU A 64 -11.04 -4.59 23.85
CA GLU A 64 -11.30 -4.25 22.44
C GLU A 64 -10.22 -4.84 21.53
N ARG A 65 -10.64 -5.62 20.53
CA ARG A 65 -9.73 -6.23 19.56
C ARG A 65 -9.51 -5.31 18.37
N VAL A 66 -8.25 -5.06 18.04
CA VAL A 66 -7.82 -4.43 16.79
C VAL A 66 -7.08 -5.44 15.92
N ARG A 67 -7.06 -5.22 14.61
CA ARG A 67 -6.28 -6.04 13.68
C ARG A 67 -4.99 -5.33 13.32
N LEU A 68 -3.85 -6.00 13.51
CA LEU A 68 -2.56 -5.49 13.07
C LEU A 68 -2.22 -6.10 11.70
N MET A 69 -2.23 -5.27 10.67
CA MET A 69 -2.02 -5.71 9.29
C MET A 69 -0.79 -5.03 8.69
N ALA A 70 -0.16 -5.68 7.71
CA ALA A 70 1.01 -5.15 7.03
C ALA A 70 0.61 -4.17 5.91
N ASN A 71 1.43 -3.15 5.68
CA ASN A 71 1.39 -2.32 4.48
C ASN A 71 2.59 -2.67 3.61
N THR A 72 2.39 -2.92 2.32
CA THR A 72 3.47 -3.28 1.40
C THR A 72 3.16 -2.85 -0.03
N GLY A 73 4.19 -2.66 -0.86
CA GLY A 73 4.07 -2.59 -2.32
C GLY A 73 5.03 -3.55 -3.04
N LEU A 74 5.73 -4.43 -2.31
CA LEU A 74 6.77 -5.30 -2.85
C LEU A 74 6.53 -6.73 -2.39
N LEU A 75 6.69 -7.68 -3.32
CA LEU A 75 6.62 -9.11 -3.00
C LEU A 75 7.65 -9.51 -1.93
N ALA A 76 8.79 -8.81 -1.87
CA ALA A 76 9.83 -9.05 -0.86
C ALA A 76 9.38 -8.78 0.58
N ASP A 77 8.35 -7.93 0.79
CA ASP A 77 7.88 -7.59 2.13
C ASP A 77 6.78 -8.55 2.64
N ILE A 78 6.31 -9.49 1.80
CA ILE A 78 5.32 -10.50 2.18
C ILE A 78 5.82 -11.33 3.38
N SER A 79 7.03 -11.89 3.26
CA SER A 79 7.61 -12.77 4.28
C SER A 79 7.90 -12.04 5.60
N PRO A 80 8.49 -10.82 5.60
CA PRO A 80 8.58 -10.01 6.82
C PRO A 80 7.24 -9.77 7.51
N GLY A 81 6.17 -9.45 6.78
CA GLY A 81 4.86 -9.22 7.40
C GLY A 81 4.33 -10.45 8.15
N LEU A 82 4.39 -11.63 7.52
CA LEU A 82 4.00 -12.89 8.15
C LEU A 82 4.90 -13.27 9.34
N ALA A 83 6.21 -13.04 9.23
CA ALA A 83 7.17 -13.31 10.29
C ALA A 83 6.93 -12.45 11.55
N ASN A 84 6.33 -11.27 11.38
CA ASN A 84 5.98 -10.34 12.46
C ASN A 84 4.50 -10.47 12.92
N GLY A 85 3.78 -11.51 12.48
CA GLY A 85 2.43 -11.78 12.98
C GLY A 85 1.30 -11.00 12.31
N ALA A 86 1.53 -10.39 11.14
CA ALA A 86 0.50 -9.59 10.45
C ALA A 86 -0.77 -10.41 10.15
N GLU A 87 -1.93 -9.95 10.63
CA GLU A 87 -3.24 -10.60 10.48
C GLU A 87 -3.85 -10.46 9.08
N GLY A 88 -3.11 -9.88 8.14
CA GLY A 88 -3.53 -9.59 6.77
C GLY A 88 -2.65 -8.49 6.15
N ILE A 89 -3.02 -8.06 4.96
CA ILE A 89 -2.44 -6.87 4.31
C ILE A 89 -3.46 -5.75 4.37
N GLY A 90 -3.19 -4.70 5.16
CA GLY A 90 -4.07 -3.54 5.32
C GLY A 90 -3.95 -2.54 4.15
N LEU A 91 -2.85 -2.59 3.42
CA LEU A 91 -2.64 -1.84 2.19
C LEU A 91 -1.59 -2.54 1.30
N TYR A 92 -2.03 -3.10 0.18
CA TYR A 92 -1.16 -3.45 -0.93
C TYR A 92 -1.14 -2.32 -1.95
N ARG A 93 0.04 -1.72 -2.14
CA ARG A 93 0.33 -0.68 -3.12
C ARG A 93 0.67 -1.30 -4.47
N THR A 94 -0.18 -1.12 -5.48
CA THR A 94 0.01 -1.75 -6.79
C THR A 94 0.98 -1.01 -7.71
N GLU A 95 1.54 0.12 -7.30
CA GLU A 95 2.33 1.01 -8.17
C GLU A 95 3.69 0.43 -8.56
N MET A 96 4.32 -0.35 -7.69
CA MET A 96 5.70 -0.82 -7.92
C MET A 96 5.87 -1.60 -9.23
N PRO A 97 5.04 -2.61 -9.56
CA PRO A 97 5.08 -3.28 -10.86
C PRO A 97 4.95 -2.33 -12.05
N PHE A 98 4.16 -1.25 -11.92
CA PHE A 98 3.97 -0.28 -12.99
C PHE A 98 5.21 0.61 -13.14
N MET A 99 5.87 0.97 -12.04
CA MET A 99 7.03 1.86 -12.05
C MET A 99 8.32 1.20 -12.58
N ILE A 100 8.48 -0.11 -12.37
CA ILE A 100 9.70 -0.83 -12.79
C ILE A 100 9.62 -1.43 -14.20
N SER A 101 8.42 -1.47 -14.78
CA SER A 101 8.21 -1.96 -16.16
C SER A 101 8.54 -0.89 -17.21
N GLU A 102 8.76 -1.33 -18.45
CA GLU A 102 8.93 -0.43 -19.61
C GLU A 102 7.60 -0.10 -20.29
N THR A 103 6.52 -0.80 -19.95
CA THR A 103 5.16 -0.57 -20.45
C THR A 103 4.15 -0.84 -19.33
N PHE A 104 2.89 -0.46 -19.54
CA PHE A 104 1.82 -0.87 -18.65
C PHE A 104 1.76 -2.40 -18.58
N PRO A 105 1.81 -3.00 -17.37
CA PRO A 105 1.72 -4.45 -17.22
C PRO A 105 0.40 -5.00 -17.75
N SER A 106 0.47 -6.12 -18.47
CA SER A 106 -0.68 -6.87 -18.97
C SER A 106 -1.51 -7.49 -17.84
N GLU A 107 -2.72 -7.95 -18.16
CA GLU A 107 -3.59 -8.64 -17.21
C GLU A 107 -2.90 -9.85 -16.57
N GLU A 108 -2.19 -10.65 -17.37
CA GLU A 108 -1.47 -11.85 -16.90
C GLU A 108 -0.29 -11.51 -15.97
N GLU A 109 0.48 -10.46 -16.28
CA GLU A 109 1.57 -10.01 -15.41
C GLU A 109 1.04 -9.53 -14.05
N GLN A 110 -0.03 -8.73 -14.06
CA GLN A 110 -0.70 -8.26 -12.85
C GLN A 110 -1.29 -9.43 -12.06
N LEU A 111 -1.97 -10.37 -12.73
CA LEU A 111 -2.55 -11.57 -12.13
C LEU A 111 -1.49 -12.39 -11.38
N ASN A 112 -0.35 -12.65 -12.03
CA ASN A 112 0.73 -13.43 -11.43
C ASN A 112 1.27 -12.78 -10.15
N ILE A 113 1.36 -11.46 -10.12
CA ILE A 113 1.81 -10.70 -8.93
C ILE A 113 0.73 -10.74 -7.84
N TYR A 114 -0.51 -10.42 -8.19
CA TYR A 114 -1.62 -10.34 -7.22
C TYR A 114 -1.94 -11.71 -6.61
N ARG A 115 -1.84 -12.79 -7.39
CA ARG A 115 -2.04 -14.16 -6.90
C ARG A 115 -0.97 -14.55 -5.89
N GLN A 116 0.29 -14.20 -6.11
CA GLN A 116 1.36 -14.45 -5.12
C GLN A 116 1.07 -13.76 -3.78
N VAL A 117 0.56 -12.52 -3.82
CA VAL A 117 0.19 -11.76 -2.62
C VAL A 117 -0.98 -12.43 -1.88
N LEU A 118 -2.05 -12.79 -2.61
CA LEU A 118 -3.24 -13.41 -2.05
C LEU A 118 -2.96 -14.82 -1.50
N ASP A 119 -2.17 -15.62 -2.21
CA ASP A 119 -1.79 -16.97 -1.78
C ASP A 119 -0.93 -16.95 -0.51
N ALA A 120 0.00 -15.99 -0.41
CA ALA A 120 0.83 -15.86 0.78
C ALA A 120 0.03 -15.49 2.04
N TYR A 121 -1.10 -14.80 1.88
CA TYR A 121 -2.02 -14.41 2.96
C TYR A 121 -3.33 -15.22 2.92
N ARG A 122 -3.30 -16.45 2.42
CA ARG A 122 -4.52 -17.28 2.31
C ARG A 122 -5.25 -17.41 3.64
N GLY A 123 -6.55 -17.12 3.63
CA GLY A 123 -7.39 -17.09 4.84
C GLY A 123 -7.30 -15.80 5.65
N ARG A 124 -6.54 -14.80 5.18
CA ARG A 124 -6.43 -13.45 5.76
C ARG A 124 -6.86 -12.41 4.71
N PRO A 125 -7.41 -11.26 5.12
CA PRO A 125 -7.84 -10.24 4.18
C PRO A 125 -6.65 -9.54 3.53
N VAL A 126 -6.80 -9.22 2.24
CA VAL A 126 -5.84 -8.42 1.47
C VAL A 126 -6.54 -7.22 0.87
N TYR A 127 -6.19 -6.04 1.37
CA TYR A 127 -6.71 -4.76 0.94
C TYR A 127 -5.83 -4.20 -0.18
N MET A 128 -6.23 -4.43 -1.42
CA MET A 128 -5.49 -4.02 -2.60
C MET A 128 -5.98 -2.66 -3.11
N ARG A 129 -5.08 -1.66 -3.11
CA ARG A 129 -5.39 -0.36 -3.67
C ARG A 129 -5.23 -0.41 -5.18
N ILE A 130 -6.20 0.12 -5.94
CA ILE A 130 -6.00 0.29 -7.39
C ILE A 130 -4.85 1.27 -7.64
N LEU A 131 -4.42 1.36 -8.89
CA LEU A 131 -3.27 2.18 -9.27
C LEU A 131 -3.42 3.64 -8.80
N ASP A 132 -2.46 4.09 -7.99
CA ASP A 132 -2.32 5.49 -7.55
C ASP A 132 -1.01 6.06 -8.07
N ILE A 133 -0.93 6.26 -9.38
CA ILE A 133 0.17 6.97 -10.05
C ILE A 133 -0.16 8.45 -10.25
N GLY A 134 0.85 9.25 -10.56
CA GLY A 134 0.81 10.71 -10.53
C GLY A 134 1.44 11.23 -9.23
N GLY A 135 1.63 12.54 -9.11
CA GLY A 135 2.41 13.08 -7.99
C GLY A 135 3.91 12.82 -8.14
N ASP A 136 4.49 12.16 -7.13
CA ASP A 136 5.91 11.81 -7.00
C ASP A 136 6.26 10.41 -7.56
N LYS A 137 5.30 9.72 -8.20
CA LYS A 137 5.45 8.36 -8.72
C LYS A 137 5.47 8.33 -10.25
N PRO A 138 6.62 8.62 -10.89
CA PRO A 138 6.71 8.69 -12.34
C PRO A 138 6.64 7.30 -12.99
N LEU A 139 6.03 7.25 -14.18
CA LEU A 139 6.13 6.11 -15.11
C LEU A 139 7.09 6.49 -16.24
N PRO A 140 8.24 5.80 -16.40
CA PRO A 140 9.23 6.16 -17.41
C PRO A 140 8.68 6.20 -18.85
N TYR A 141 7.70 5.34 -19.14
CA TYR A 141 7.08 5.15 -20.46
C TYR A 141 5.78 5.95 -20.65
N PHE A 142 5.32 6.67 -19.63
CA PHE A 142 4.12 7.49 -19.68
C PHE A 142 4.33 8.80 -18.89
N PRO A 143 5.09 9.75 -19.45
CA PRO A 143 5.44 10.97 -18.75
C PRO A 143 4.23 11.90 -18.62
N ILE A 144 3.84 12.22 -17.39
CA ILE A 144 2.80 13.19 -17.06
C ILE A 144 3.48 14.48 -16.63
N HIS A 145 3.16 15.60 -17.29
CA HIS A 145 3.70 16.92 -16.95
C HIS A 145 2.58 17.82 -16.44
N GLU A 146 2.64 18.15 -15.16
CA GLU A 146 1.70 19.05 -14.49
C GLU A 146 2.46 20.04 -13.62
N GLU A 147 1.91 21.24 -13.43
CA GLU A 147 2.49 22.25 -12.54
C GLU A 147 2.44 21.77 -11.08
N ASN A 148 1.35 21.11 -10.68
CA ASN A 148 1.20 20.52 -9.36
C ASN A 148 0.67 19.07 -9.46
N PRO A 149 1.59 18.09 -9.59
CA PRO A 149 1.23 16.67 -9.68
C PRO A 149 0.46 16.14 -8.46
N ALA A 150 0.63 16.73 -7.28
CA ALA A 150 -0.08 16.30 -6.08
C ALA A 150 -1.58 16.62 -6.14
N LEU A 151 -1.94 17.79 -6.70
CA LEU A 151 -3.34 18.20 -6.87
C LEU A 151 -3.95 17.78 -8.22
N GLY A 152 -3.13 17.19 -9.09
CA GLY A 152 -3.45 16.94 -10.50
C GLY A 152 -4.08 15.59 -10.81
N TRP A 153 -3.66 15.03 -11.93
CA TRP A 153 -4.20 13.85 -12.57
C TRP A 153 -3.59 12.57 -12.00
N ARG A 154 -4.08 12.16 -10.82
CA ARG A 154 -3.61 10.98 -10.09
C ARG A 154 -4.72 10.10 -9.53
N GLY A 155 -4.36 8.89 -9.07
CA GLY A 155 -5.28 7.99 -8.39
C GLY A 155 -6.47 7.57 -9.26
N ILE A 156 -7.67 7.61 -8.68
CA ILE A 156 -8.92 7.26 -9.38
C ILE A 156 -9.16 8.09 -10.65
N ARG A 157 -8.74 9.35 -10.69
CA ARG A 157 -8.95 10.24 -11.85
C ARG A 157 -8.22 9.71 -13.08
N PHE A 158 -6.93 9.41 -12.90
CA PHE A 158 -6.12 8.78 -13.94
C PHE A 158 -6.74 7.46 -14.40
N CYS A 159 -7.18 6.62 -13.46
CA CYS A 159 -7.74 5.31 -13.76
C CYS A 159 -9.07 5.39 -14.54
N LEU A 160 -9.95 6.32 -14.20
CA LEU A 160 -11.24 6.48 -14.87
C LEU A 160 -11.09 7.02 -16.29
N ASP A 161 -10.16 7.95 -16.52
CA ASP A 161 -9.83 8.45 -17.86
C ASP A 161 -9.15 7.37 -18.72
N ASN A 162 -8.45 6.43 -18.09
CA ASN A 162 -7.80 5.28 -18.74
C ASN A 162 -8.55 3.98 -18.43
N SER A 163 -9.85 3.95 -18.75
CA SER A 163 -10.76 2.84 -18.39
C SER A 163 -10.31 1.45 -18.84
N SER A 164 -9.58 1.31 -19.96
CA SER A 164 -9.02 0.03 -20.41
C SER A 164 -7.94 -0.51 -19.46
N LEU A 165 -7.10 0.39 -18.93
CA LEU A 165 -6.09 0.06 -17.93
C LEU A 165 -6.74 -0.32 -16.60
N LEU A 166 -7.75 0.45 -16.17
CA LEU A 166 -8.50 0.13 -14.96
C LEU A 166 -9.23 -1.22 -15.09
N MET A 167 -9.85 -1.50 -16.24
CA MET A 167 -10.49 -2.78 -16.53
C MET A 167 -9.49 -3.94 -16.43
N THR A 168 -8.32 -3.78 -17.07
CA THR A 168 -7.22 -4.78 -17.01
C THR A 168 -6.84 -5.07 -15.57
N GLN A 169 -6.64 -4.03 -14.76
CA GLN A 169 -6.26 -4.18 -13.36
C GLN A 169 -7.36 -4.85 -12.53
N VAL A 170 -8.61 -4.42 -12.66
CA VAL A 170 -9.74 -4.99 -11.90
C VAL A 170 -9.93 -6.46 -12.27
N ARG A 171 -9.85 -6.82 -13.57
CA ARG A 171 -9.91 -8.22 -14.01
C ARG A 171 -8.78 -9.05 -13.42
N ALA A 172 -7.54 -8.55 -13.44
CA ALA A 172 -6.40 -9.21 -12.83
C ALA A 172 -6.60 -9.45 -11.32
N MET A 173 -7.10 -8.46 -10.58
CA MET A 173 -7.42 -8.59 -9.15
C MET A 173 -8.48 -9.68 -8.91
N LEU A 174 -9.57 -9.67 -9.68
CA LEU A 174 -10.66 -10.66 -9.55
C LEU A 174 -10.18 -12.08 -9.87
N ARG A 175 -9.44 -12.26 -10.97
CA ARG A 175 -8.85 -13.55 -11.35
C ARG A 175 -7.83 -14.05 -10.32
N ALA A 176 -7.09 -13.14 -9.68
CA ALA A 176 -6.15 -13.50 -8.63
C ALA A 176 -6.85 -14.04 -7.38
N ALA A 177 -8.08 -13.59 -7.13
CA ALA A 177 -8.90 -14.03 -5.99
C ALA A 177 -9.80 -15.24 -6.29
N GLU A 178 -9.73 -15.79 -7.51
CA GLU A 178 -10.39 -17.05 -7.87
C GLU A 178 -10.06 -18.16 -6.86
N GLY A 179 -11.05 -18.97 -6.49
CA GLY A 179 -10.88 -20.01 -5.47
C GLY A 179 -11.02 -19.52 -4.01
N GLY A 180 -11.47 -18.27 -3.81
CA GLY A 180 -11.98 -17.80 -2.53
C GLY A 180 -10.99 -17.02 -1.65
N ALA A 181 -10.02 -16.32 -2.25
CA ALA A 181 -9.18 -15.40 -1.48
C ALA A 181 -10.00 -14.19 -0.98
N ASP A 182 -9.70 -13.68 0.22
CA ASP A 182 -10.42 -12.56 0.84
C ASP A 182 -9.90 -11.20 0.31
N LEU A 183 -10.23 -10.93 -0.96
CA LEU A 183 -9.86 -9.71 -1.66
C LEU A 183 -10.78 -8.54 -1.27
N HIS A 184 -10.14 -7.42 -0.93
CA HIS A 184 -10.77 -6.13 -0.76
C HIS A 184 -10.14 -5.13 -1.74
N ILE A 185 -10.95 -4.36 -2.47
CA ILE A 185 -10.46 -3.31 -3.39
C ILE A 185 -10.60 -1.94 -2.73
N LEU A 186 -9.52 -1.17 -2.76
CA LEU A 186 -9.43 0.16 -2.15
C LEU A 186 -9.22 1.24 -3.23
N LEU A 187 -10.08 2.25 -3.23
CA LEU A 187 -10.04 3.36 -4.20
C LEU A 187 -9.28 4.57 -3.65
N PRO A 188 -8.18 5.01 -4.29
CA PRO A 188 -7.44 6.21 -3.91
C PRO A 188 -8.09 7.50 -4.43
N MET A 189 -7.81 8.62 -3.77
CA MET A 189 -8.07 10.00 -4.23
C MET A 189 -9.55 10.31 -4.54
N ILE A 190 -10.48 9.60 -3.91
CA ILE A 190 -11.92 9.81 -4.11
C ILE A 190 -12.33 11.18 -3.55
N SER A 191 -12.99 11.96 -4.39
CA SER A 191 -13.39 13.35 -4.12
C SER A 191 -14.87 13.60 -4.37
N ASN A 192 -15.55 12.75 -5.15
CA ASN A 192 -16.98 12.90 -5.44
C ASN A 192 -17.70 11.56 -5.67
N SER A 193 -19.03 11.57 -5.56
CA SER A 193 -19.88 10.38 -5.70
C SER A 193 -19.87 9.75 -7.11
N GLY A 194 -19.55 10.54 -8.14
CA GLY A 194 -19.48 10.08 -9.53
C GLY A 194 -18.35 9.09 -9.73
N GLU A 195 -17.19 9.31 -9.10
CA GLU A 195 -16.03 8.42 -9.17
C GLU A 195 -16.34 7.02 -8.61
N ILE A 196 -17.02 6.96 -7.46
CA ILE A 196 -17.46 5.68 -6.85
C ILE A 196 -18.43 4.95 -7.78
N ALA A 197 -19.40 5.67 -8.37
CA ALA A 197 -20.37 5.09 -9.29
C ALA A 197 -19.71 4.58 -10.58
N ALA A 198 -18.76 5.33 -11.14
CA ALA A 198 -18.02 4.97 -12.34
C ALA A 198 -17.16 3.72 -12.11
N PHE A 199 -16.43 3.65 -10.99
CA PHE A 199 -15.70 2.44 -10.61
C PHE A 199 -16.64 1.25 -10.42
N GLY A 200 -17.81 1.46 -9.79
CA GLY A 200 -18.83 0.43 -9.63
C GLY A 200 -19.31 -0.16 -10.97
N GLY A 201 -19.40 0.67 -12.01
CA GLY A 201 -19.67 0.23 -13.39
C GLY A 201 -18.56 -0.69 -13.92
N VAL A 202 -17.31 -0.24 -13.85
CA VAL A 202 -16.15 -1.03 -14.30
C VAL A 202 -16.05 -2.38 -13.57
N LEU A 203 -16.29 -2.40 -12.26
CA LEU A 203 -16.29 -3.63 -11.48
C LEU A 203 -17.41 -4.59 -11.92
N ASN A 204 -18.61 -4.10 -12.19
CA ASN A 204 -19.71 -4.92 -12.66
C ASN A 204 -19.40 -5.55 -14.03
N ASP A 205 -18.87 -4.74 -14.94
CA ASP A 205 -18.50 -5.19 -16.29
C ASP A 205 -17.38 -6.23 -16.23
N ALA A 206 -16.36 -6.03 -15.40
CA ALA A 206 -15.28 -7.00 -15.20
C ALA A 206 -15.80 -8.33 -14.64
N LEU A 207 -16.68 -8.29 -13.63
CA LEU A 207 -17.32 -9.49 -13.08
C LEU A 207 -18.14 -10.22 -14.13
N GLN A 208 -18.89 -9.50 -14.97
CA GLN A 208 -19.71 -10.09 -16.02
C GLN A 208 -18.83 -10.76 -17.09
N GLN A 209 -17.83 -10.06 -17.61
CA GLN A 209 -16.92 -10.62 -18.62
C GLN A 209 -16.21 -11.89 -18.13
N LEU A 210 -15.69 -11.88 -16.90
CA LEU A 210 -15.02 -13.05 -16.34
C LEU A 210 -15.96 -14.23 -16.12
N ARG A 211 -17.22 -13.98 -15.74
CA ARG A 211 -18.24 -15.05 -15.64
C ARG A 211 -18.60 -15.63 -17.01
N ASP A 212 -18.70 -14.78 -18.03
CA ASP A 212 -18.95 -15.22 -19.41
C ASP A 212 -17.78 -16.03 -19.97
N GLU A 213 -16.56 -15.76 -19.50
CA GLU A 213 -15.34 -16.55 -19.76
C GLU A 213 -15.25 -17.84 -18.92
N GLY A 214 -16.17 -18.08 -17.99
CA GLY A 214 -16.22 -19.27 -17.15
C GLY A 214 -15.31 -19.23 -15.91
N VAL A 215 -14.81 -18.06 -15.52
CA VAL A 215 -13.98 -17.86 -14.32
C VAL A 215 -14.87 -17.69 -13.09
N ASP A 216 -14.58 -18.44 -12.02
CA ASP A 216 -15.35 -18.37 -10.77
C ASP A 216 -14.91 -17.19 -9.90
N VAL A 217 -15.54 -16.04 -10.14
CA VAL A 217 -15.26 -14.78 -9.42
C VAL A 217 -16.47 -14.24 -8.64
N HIS A 218 -16.16 -13.76 -7.43
CA HIS A 218 -17.12 -13.15 -6.52
C HIS A 218 -16.88 -11.64 -6.45
N ARG A 219 -17.94 -10.88 -6.09
CA ARG A 219 -17.80 -9.44 -5.89
C ARG A 219 -16.94 -9.18 -4.64
N PRO A 220 -15.79 -8.52 -4.75
CA PRO A 220 -14.98 -8.16 -3.60
C PRO A 220 -15.64 -7.00 -2.84
N LYS A 221 -15.26 -6.84 -1.57
CA LYS A 221 -15.59 -5.64 -0.81
C LYS A 221 -14.85 -4.45 -1.39
N VAL A 222 -15.52 -3.30 -1.50
CA VAL A 222 -14.97 -2.06 -2.05
C VAL A 222 -15.00 -0.97 -0.99
N GLY A 223 -13.85 -0.34 -0.76
CA GLY A 223 -13.71 0.78 0.13
C GLY A 223 -12.97 1.94 -0.53
N ILE A 224 -12.91 3.07 0.17
CA ILE A 224 -12.14 4.24 -0.26
C ILE A 224 -11.02 4.54 0.70
N MET A 225 -9.96 5.14 0.16
CA MET A 225 -8.98 5.81 0.96
C MET A 225 -9.47 7.23 1.24
N VAL A 226 -9.69 7.55 2.52
CA VAL A 226 -10.05 8.89 2.99
C VAL A 226 -8.76 9.69 3.08
N GLU A 227 -8.43 10.34 1.97
CA GLU A 227 -7.17 11.08 1.80
C GLU A 227 -7.34 12.45 1.14
N VAL A 228 -8.56 12.80 0.72
CA VAL A 228 -8.90 14.13 0.22
C VAL A 228 -9.87 14.79 1.22
N PRO A 229 -9.69 16.06 1.62
CA PRO A 229 -10.55 16.70 2.63
C PRO A 229 -12.04 16.65 2.31
N ALA A 230 -12.41 16.75 1.03
CA ALA A 230 -13.79 16.62 0.56
C ALA A 230 -14.44 15.27 0.95
N ALA A 231 -13.65 14.19 1.00
CA ALA A 231 -14.13 12.88 1.39
C ALA A 231 -14.68 12.87 2.82
N ILE A 232 -14.06 13.59 3.77
CA ILE A 232 -14.51 13.66 5.17
C ILE A 232 -15.96 14.14 5.24
N SER A 233 -16.29 15.21 4.52
CA SER A 233 -17.63 15.79 4.49
C SER A 233 -18.66 14.91 3.78
N LEU A 234 -18.21 14.08 2.82
CA LEU A 234 -19.07 13.24 1.99
C LEU A 234 -19.25 11.81 2.53
N LEU A 235 -18.42 11.38 3.50
CA LEU A 235 -18.49 10.05 4.10
C LEU A 235 -19.90 9.64 4.55
N PRO A 236 -20.70 10.48 5.24
CA PRO A 236 -22.06 10.11 5.62
C PRO A 236 -22.95 9.77 4.42
N ALA A 237 -22.76 10.44 3.28
CA ALA A 237 -23.51 10.18 2.06
C ALA A 237 -23.02 8.91 1.31
N TRP A 238 -21.81 8.47 1.57
CA TRP A 238 -21.20 7.28 0.95
C TRP A 238 -21.31 6.01 1.79
N ALA A 239 -21.71 6.10 3.06
CA ALA A 239 -21.73 4.98 3.99
C ALA A 239 -22.46 3.72 3.47
N ASN A 240 -23.55 3.90 2.71
CA ASN A 240 -24.33 2.79 2.13
C ASN A 240 -23.78 2.26 0.80
N ARG A 241 -22.67 2.82 0.30
CA ARG A 241 -22.06 2.46 -1.00
C ARG A 241 -20.68 1.83 -0.85
N LEU A 242 -20.15 1.79 0.38
CA LEU A 242 -18.80 1.37 0.68
C LEU A 242 -18.83 0.30 1.76
N ASP A 243 -18.01 -0.73 1.61
CA ASP A 243 -17.87 -1.82 2.57
C ASP A 243 -16.91 -1.45 3.71
N PHE A 244 -15.97 -0.53 3.46
CA PHE A 244 -14.99 -0.08 4.44
C PHE A 244 -14.36 1.27 4.04
N ILE A 245 -13.61 1.85 4.98
CA ILE A 245 -12.77 3.04 4.74
C ILE A 245 -11.34 2.76 5.24
N SER A 246 -10.36 3.44 4.64
CA SER A 246 -8.98 3.46 5.10
C SER A 246 -8.49 4.90 5.13
N ILE A 247 -7.89 5.37 6.22
CA ILE A 247 -7.42 6.76 6.30
C ILE A 247 -6.01 6.84 5.69
N GLY A 248 -5.85 7.62 4.62
CA GLY A 248 -4.56 7.93 4.01
C GLY A 248 -3.98 9.18 4.66
N SER A 249 -3.39 9.05 5.86
CA SER A 249 -2.97 10.20 6.67
C SER A 249 -1.91 11.08 6.00
N ASN A 250 -1.08 10.52 5.12
CA ASN A 250 -0.03 11.26 4.41
C ASN A 250 -0.63 12.33 3.49
N ASP A 251 -1.42 11.90 2.51
CA ASP A 251 -2.11 12.78 1.57
C ASP A 251 -3.17 13.64 2.31
N LEU A 252 -3.89 13.09 3.30
CA LEU A 252 -4.88 13.86 4.06
C LEU A 252 -4.25 15.05 4.78
N SER A 253 -3.11 14.84 5.46
CA SER A 253 -2.41 15.91 6.17
C SER A 253 -1.79 16.93 5.21
N GLN A 254 -1.47 16.52 3.98
CA GLN A 254 -0.91 17.41 2.97
C GLN A 254 -1.96 18.36 2.38
N TYR A 255 -3.23 17.94 2.29
CA TYR A 255 -4.31 18.74 1.70
C TYR A 255 -5.16 19.52 2.72
N LEU A 256 -5.02 19.24 4.01
CA LEU A 256 -5.61 20.02 5.10
C LEU A 256 -4.80 21.29 5.38
#